data_AF-A0A4U5PU74-F1
#
_entry.id   AF-A0A4U5PU74-F1
#
_cell.length_a   1.000
_cell.length_b   1.000
_cell.length_c   1.000
_cell.angle_alpha   90.00
_cell.angle_beta   90.00
_cell.angle_gamma   90.00
#
_symmetry.space_group_name_H-M   'P 1'
#
loop_
_entity.id
_entity.type
_entity.pdbx_description
1 polymer ?
#
loop_
_entity_poly.entity_id
_entity_poly.type
_entity_poly.pdbx_seq_one_letter_code
_entity_poly.pdbx_strand_id
1 'polypeptide(L)'
;VHSESTSSMLGRDLETLIQRAREYKKEYGDSFVSVEHLVLGFAQDQRFGKQLFKDFQISLQTLKSAIESIRGRQSVIDQDPEGKYEALEKYGKDLTAMAKAGKLDPVIGRDEEIRRCIQILSRRTKNNPVLIGEPGVGKTAISEGLAQRIVEGDVPQALMNRKLISLDMGSLIAGAKYRGEF
;
A
#
# COMPACT_ATOMS: atom_id res chain seq x y z
N VAL A 1 -16.20 -44.06 12.82
CA VAL A 1 -14.83 -44.06 12.26
C VAL A 1 -14.21 -42.73 12.66
N HIS A 2 -13.32 -42.73 13.64
CA HIS A 2 -12.66 -41.53 14.16
C HIS A 2 -11.64 -41.04 13.11
N SER A 3 -11.75 -39.78 12.68
CA SER A 3 -10.70 -39.13 11.91
C SER A 3 -9.62 -38.67 12.88
N GLU A 4 -8.51 -39.41 12.94
CA GLU A 4 -7.29 -38.93 13.59
C GLU A 4 -6.85 -37.63 12.88
N SER A 5 -6.87 -36.54 13.63
CA SER A 5 -6.16 -35.31 13.27
C SER A 5 -4.67 -35.63 13.29
N THR A 6 -4.10 -35.97 12.12
CA THR A 6 -2.65 -36.05 11.93
C THR A 6 -2.04 -34.73 12.40
N SER A 7 -1.43 -34.73 13.59
CA SER A 7 -0.73 -33.57 14.11
C SER A 7 0.54 -33.39 13.29
N SER A 8 0.46 -32.58 12.24
CA SER A 8 1.64 -32.19 11.46
C SER A 8 2.58 -31.41 12.39
N MET A 9 3.63 -32.06 12.86
CA MET A 9 4.67 -31.41 13.66
C MET A 9 5.61 -30.63 12.73
N LEU A 10 5.98 -29.43 13.14
CA LEU A 10 6.98 -28.64 12.43
C LEU A 10 8.35 -29.32 12.58
N GLY A 11 9.09 -29.44 11.47
CA GLY A 11 10.48 -29.87 11.53
C GLY A 11 11.33 -28.83 12.26
N ARG A 12 12.40 -29.29 12.92
CA ARG A 12 13.33 -28.45 13.72
C ARG A 12 13.83 -27.22 12.97
N ASP A 13 14.11 -27.34 11.68
CA ASP A 13 14.62 -26.22 10.88
C ASP A 13 13.55 -25.16 10.61
N LEU A 14 12.31 -25.59 10.39
CA LEU A 14 11.18 -24.68 10.20
C LEU A 14 10.84 -23.96 11.51
N GLU A 15 10.91 -24.67 12.64
CA GLU A 15 10.77 -24.07 13.96
C GLU A 15 11.86 -23.00 14.20
N THR A 16 13.11 -23.33 13.86
CA THR A 16 14.24 -22.40 13.95
C THR A 16 14.03 -21.18 13.03
N LEU A 17 13.52 -21.38 11.81
CA LEU A 17 13.20 -20.30 10.88
C LEU A 17 12.14 -19.36 11.44
N ILE A 18 11.04 -19.91 11.97
CA ILE A 18 9.95 -19.14 12.58
C ILE A 18 10.46 -18.37 13.80
N GLN A 19 11.35 -18.98 14.60
CA GLN A 19 11.96 -18.33 15.75
C GLN A 19 12.80 -17.11 15.33
N ARG A 20 13.66 -17.24 14.31
CA ARG A 20 14.42 -16.10 13.76
C ARG A 20 13.51 -15.02 13.19
N ALA A 21 12.45 -15.40 12.49
CA ALA A 21 11.49 -14.43 11.96
C ALA A 21 10.82 -13.62 13.10
N ARG A 22 10.53 -14.25 14.24
CA ARG A 22 10.02 -13.55 15.43
C ARG A 22 11.06 -12.63 16.07
N GLU A 23 12.34 -12.95 15.98
CA GLU A 23 13.42 -12.06 16.45
C GLU A 23 13.50 -10.82 15.57
N TYR A 24 13.45 -10.97 14.24
CA TYR A 24 13.41 -9.82 13.34
C TYR A 24 12.13 -8.99 13.51
N LYS A 25 10.97 -9.61 13.70
CA LYS A 25 9.74 -8.88 14.07
C LYS A 25 9.98 -7.93 15.25
N LYS A 26 10.67 -8.40 16.30
CA LYS A 26 11.01 -7.57 17.46
C LYS A 26 12.01 -6.47 17.12
N GLU A 27 13.04 -6.79 16.33
CA GLU A 27 14.05 -5.82 15.88
C GLU A 27 13.42 -4.68 15.08
N TYR A 28 12.44 -4.98 14.23
CA TYR A 28 11.73 -4.01 13.41
C TYR A 28 10.53 -3.35 14.12
N GLY A 29 10.22 -3.76 15.35
CA GLY A 29 9.14 -3.16 16.15
C GLY A 29 7.74 -3.47 15.63
N ASP A 30 7.55 -4.60 14.95
CA ASP A 30 6.27 -4.95 14.33
C ASP A 30 5.33 -5.72 15.26
N SER A 31 4.04 -5.67 14.95
CA SER A 31 3.00 -6.43 15.67
C SER A 31 2.88 -7.86 15.17
N PHE A 32 3.18 -8.12 13.89
CA PHE A 32 3.01 -9.42 13.23
C PHE A 32 4.26 -9.86 12.46
N VAL A 33 4.41 -11.17 12.25
CA VAL A 33 5.46 -11.72 11.39
C VAL A 33 5.03 -11.62 9.93
N SER A 34 5.58 -10.65 9.20
CA SER A 34 5.48 -10.51 7.74
C SER A 34 6.49 -11.37 6.96
N VAL A 35 6.34 -11.40 5.63
CA VAL A 35 7.20 -12.14 4.68
C VAL A 35 8.66 -11.75 4.81
N GLU A 36 8.97 -10.46 4.95
CA GLU A 36 10.35 -9.97 5.06
C GLU A 36 11.10 -10.54 6.28
N HIS A 37 10.42 -10.78 7.40
CA HIS A 37 11.00 -11.44 8.56
C HIS A 37 11.35 -12.91 8.29
N LEU A 38 10.49 -13.61 7.54
CA LEU A 38 10.76 -14.98 7.11
C LEU A 38 11.96 -15.01 6.16
N VAL A 39 12.03 -14.09 5.19
CA VAL A 39 13.14 -13.99 4.24
C VAL A 39 14.45 -13.67 4.98
N LEU A 40 14.45 -12.75 5.95
CA LEU A 40 15.60 -12.44 6.80
C LEU A 40 16.03 -13.64 7.67
N GLY A 41 15.06 -14.39 8.22
CA GLY A 41 15.32 -15.62 8.96
C GLY A 41 15.90 -16.71 8.08
N PHE A 42 15.45 -16.77 6.83
CA PHE A 42 15.84 -17.74 5.82
C PHE A 42 17.24 -17.49 5.28
N ALA A 43 17.68 -16.23 5.19
CA ALA A 43 19.06 -15.87 4.86
C ALA A 43 20.10 -16.48 5.85
N GLN A 44 19.66 -16.90 7.05
CA GLN A 44 20.50 -17.59 8.03
C GLN A 44 20.30 -19.11 8.06
N ASP A 45 19.45 -19.69 7.20
CA ASP A 45 19.22 -21.13 7.11
C ASP A 45 20.50 -21.86 6.64
N GLN A 46 20.92 -22.88 7.40
CA GLN A 46 22.17 -23.59 7.13
C GLN A 46 22.05 -24.70 6.07
N ARG A 47 20.83 -25.07 5.69
CA ARG A 47 20.61 -26.19 4.76
C ARG A 47 20.83 -25.74 3.33
N PHE A 48 20.15 -24.67 2.94
CA PHE A 48 20.27 -24.12 1.60
C PHE A 48 20.09 -22.60 1.53
N GLY A 49 19.43 -21.97 2.51
CA GLY A 49 19.19 -20.52 2.45
C GLY A 49 20.48 -19.70 2.38
N LYS A 50 21.47 -19.96 3.25
CA LYS A 50 22.77 -19.29 3.18
C LYS A 50 23.48 -19.48 1.85
N GLN A 51 23.47 -20.69 1.31
CA GLN A 51 24.14 -20.99 0.04
C GLN A 51 23.42 -20.30 -1.13
N LEU A 52 22.10 -20.40 -1.18
CA LEU A 52 21.25 -19.76 -2.19
C LEU A 52 21.52 -18.26 -2.26
N PHE A 53 21.51 -17.57 -1.12
CA PHE A 53 21.74 -16.12 -1.07
C PHE A 53 23.17 -15.78 -1.51
N LYS A 54 24.14 -16.62 -1.15
CA LYS A 54 25.54 -16.45 -1.59
C LYS A 54 25.69 -16.63 -3.11
N ASP A 55 24.99 -17.59 -3.70
CA ASP A 55 25.01 -17.85 -5.16
C ASP A 55 24.45 -16.65 -5.94
N PHE A 56 23.45 -15.96 -5.38
CA PHE A 56 22.90 -14.71 -5.92
C PHE A 56 23.66 -13.44 -5.47
N GLN A 57 24.76 -13.58 -4.74
CA GLN A 57 25.55 -12.45 -4.20
C GLN A 57 24.74 -11.51 -3.30
N ILE A 58 23.70 -12.02 -2.65
CA ILE A 58 22.84 -11.27 -1.72
C ILE A 58 23.42 -11.40 -0.32
N SER A 59 23.97 -10.30 0.21
CA SER A 59 24.37 -10.20 1.61
C SER A 59 23.18 -9.86 2.51
N LEU A 60 23.26 -10.20 3.80
CA LEU A 60 22.25 -9.82 4.79
C LEU A 60 22.08 -8.29 4.86
N GLN A 61 23.16 -7.52 4.69
CA GLN A 61 23.10 -6.06 4.68
C GLN A 61 22.32 -5.53 3.48
N THR A 62 22.64 -5.98 2.27
CA THR A 62 21.89 -5.62 1.05
C THR A 62 20.42 -5.99 1.16
N LEU A 63 20.10 -7.13 1.76
CA LEU A 63 18.72 -7.55 1.99
C LEU A 63 18.00 -6.62 2.98
N LYS A 64 18.65 -6.28 4.11
CA LYS A 64 18.09 -5.32 5.07
C LYS A 64 17.86 -3.94 4.43
N SER A 65 18.82 -3.43 3.67
CA SER A 65 18.69 -2.13 2.98
C SER A 65 17.57 -2.16 1.92
N ALA A 66 17.41 -3.27 1.19
CA ALA A 66 16.31 -3.43 0.24
C ALA A 66 14.95 -3.43 0.96
N ILE A 67 14.82 -4.17 2.06
CA ILE A 67 13.60 -4.20 2.89
C ILE A 67 13.29 -2.80 3.42
N GLU A 68 14.26 -2.08 3.97
CA GLU A 68 14.08 -0.70 4.45
C GLU A 68 13.63 0.25 3.33
N SER A 69 14.17 0.09 2.11
CA SER A 69 13.78 0.93 0.97
C SER A 69 12.34 0.70 0.53
N ILE A 70 11.86 -0.55 0.57
CA ILE A 70 10.50 -0.94 0.21
C ILE A 70 9.53 -0.53 1.32
N ARG A 71 9.91 -0.74 2.57
CA ARG A 71 9.06 -0.55 3.75
C ARG A 71 8.98 0.91 4.20
N GLY A 72 10.01 1.72 3.94
CA GLY A 72 10.06 3.11 4.38
C GLY A 72 9.91 3.26 5.90
N ARG A 73 9.04 4.17 6.36
CA ARG A 73 8.73 4.38 7.80
C ARG A 73 7.51 3.60 8.31
N GLN A 74 7.01 2.61 7.57
CA GLN A 74 5.80 1.91 7.97
C GLN A 74 6.13 0.70 8.86
N SER A 75 5.49 0.61 10.03
CA SER A 75 5.48 -0.60 10.85
C SER A 75 4.36 -1.53 10.38
N VAL A 76 4.57 -2.84 10.44
CA VAL A 76 3.55 -3.85 10.16
C VAL A 76 2.64 -3.95 11.38
N ILE A 77 1.63 -3.08 11.41
CA ILE A 77 0.64 -2.96 12.48
C ILE A 77 -0.64 -3.77 12.19
N ASP A 78 -0.87 -4.17 10.94
CA ASP A 78 -2.04 -4.93 10.49
C ASP A 78 -1.64 -6.33 9.98
N GLN A 79 -2.55 -7.29 10.10
CA GLN A 79 -2.37 -8.68 9.65
C GLN A 79 -2.28 -8.84 8.12
N ASP A 80 -2.77 -7.86 7.35
CA ASP A 80 -2.77 -7.90 5.89
C ASP A 80 -2.49 -6.52 5.26
N PRO A 81 -1.21 -6.11 5.17
CA PRO A 81 -0.83 -4.90 4.43
C PRO A 81 -0.89 -5.09 2.91
N GLU A 82 -0.61 -6.30 2.42
CA GLU A 82 -0.49 -6.61 0.99
C GLU A 82 -1.86 -6.61 0.28
N GLY A 83 -2.91 -7.16 0.90
CA GLY A 83 -4.27 -7.12 0.36
C GLY A 83 -4.83 -5.69 0.20
N LYS A 84 -4.37 -4.72 1.01
CA LYS A 84 -4.75 -3.31 0.87
C LYS A 84 -4.14 -2.65 -0.37
N TYR A 85 -2.90 -3.01 -0.73
CA TYR A 85 -2.25 -2.48 -1.93
C TYR A 85 -2.89 -3.06 -3.20
N GLU A 86 -3.16 -4.36 -3.24
CA GLU A 86 -3.84 -5.00 -4.38
C GLU A 86 -5.27 -4.48 -4.57
N ALA A 87 -6.00 -4.17 -3.49
CA ALA A 87 -7.35 -3.62 -3.59
C ALA A 87 -7.38 -2.24 -4.27
N LEU A 88 -6.41 -1.36 -3.97
CA LEU A 88 -6.34 -0.04 -4.61
C LEU A 88 -5.92 -0.10 -6.07
N GLU A 89 -5.06 -1.05 -6.46
CA GLU A 89 -4.70 -1.27 -7.86
C GLU A 89 -5.84 -1.92 -8.64
N LYS A 90 -6.57 -2.84 -8.02
CA LYS A 90 -7.66 -3.59 -8.65
C LYS A 90 -8.95 -2.77 -8.80
N TYR A 91 -9.25 -1.92 -7.82
CA TYR A 91 -10.53 -1.18 -7.76
C TYR A 91 -10.36 0.34 -7.80
N GLY A 92 -9.13 0.84 -7.90
CA GLY A 92 -8.81 2.26 -7.97
C GLY A 92 -8.14 2.64 -9.30
N LYS A 93 -8.28 3.92 -9.67
CA LYS A 93 -7.55 4.56 -10.77
C LYS A 93 -6.66 5.65 -10.19
N ASP A 94 -5.35 5.56 -10.43
CA ASP A 94 -4.38 6.57 -9.98
C ASP A 94 -4.41 7.79 -10.90
N LEU A 95 -5.10 8.85 -10.45
CA LEU A 95 -5.22 10.11 -11.19
C LEU A 95 -3.89 10.86 -11.23
N THR A 96 -3.05 10.75 -10.20
CA THR A 96 -1.71 11.37 -10.20
C THR A 96 -0.77 10.73 -11.21
N ALA A 97 -0.84 9.41 -11.40
CA ALA A 97 -0.10 8.72 -12.45
C ALA A 97 -0.61 9.11 -13.85
N MET A 98 -1.92 9.21 -14.02
CA MET A 98 -2.53 9.68 -15.28
C MET A 98 -2.13 11.12 -15.61
N ALA A 99 -2.10 12.01 -14.62
CA ALA A 99 -1.64 13.39 -14.76
C ALA A 99 -0.16 13.45 -15.19
N LYS A 100 0.72 12.68 -14.53
CA LYS A 100 2.15 12.57 -14.91
C LYS A 100 2.34 12.06 -16.35
N ALA A 101 1.48 11.15 -16.78
CA ALA A 101 1.50 10.60 -18.13
C ALA A 101 0.81 11.50 -19.18
N GLY A 102 0.29 12.68 -18.79
CA GLY A 102 -0.42 13.60 -19.70
C GLY A 102 -1.75 13.04 -20.25
N LYS A 103 -2.37 12.09 -19.54
CA LYS A 103 -3.62 11.44 -19.97
C LYS A 103 -4.89 12.13 -19.47
N LEU A 104 -4.76 13.16 -18.63
CA LEU A 104 -5.88 13.94 -18.13
C LEU A 104 -6.05 15.18 -19.00
N ASP A 105 -7.29 15.50 -19.34
CA ASP A 105 -7.60 16.73 -20.07
C ASP A 105 -7.29 17.97 -19.20
N PRO A 106 -6.86 19.09 -19.81
CA PRO A 106 -6.62 20.32 -19.07
C PRO A 106 -7.93 20.84 -18.49
N VAL A 107 -7.93 21.17 -17.20
CA VAL A 107 -9.12 21.66 -16.51
C VAL A 107 -9.23 23.17 -16.66
N ILE A 108 -10.32 23.64 -17.27
CA ILE A 108 -10.54 25.06 -17.56
C ILE A 108 -11.60 25.64 -16.61
N GLY A 109 -11.29 26.77 -15.98
CA GLY A 109 -12.27 27.58 -15.23
C GLY A 109 -12.73 26.98 -13.90
N ARG A 110 -11.92 26.12 -13.26
CA ARG A 110 -12.23 25.47 -11.95
C ARG A 110 -11.20 25.75 -10.86
N ASP A 111 -10.40 26.82 -11.03
CA ASP A 111 -9.27 27.12 -10.14
C ASP A 111 -9.71 27.40 -8.69
N GLU A 112 -10.83 28.10 -8.49
CA GLU A 112 -11.34 28.41 -7.15
C GLU A 112 -11.80 27.15 -6.42
N GLU A 113 -12.52 26.26 -7.10
CA GLU A 113 -12.97 24.99 -6.53
C GLU A 113 -11.78 24.08 -6.18
N ILE A 114 -10.81 23.95 -7.08
CA ILE A 114 -9.60 23.14 -6.85
C ILE A 114 -8.82 23.71 -5.66
N ARG A 115 -8.61 25.04 -5.61
CA ARG A 115 -7.92 25.70 -4.50
C ARG A 115 -8.64 25.46 -3.18
N ARG A 116 -9.97 25.52 -3.16
CA ARG A 116 -10.77 25.24 -1.95
C ARG A 116 -10.64 23.78 -1.51
N CYS A 117 -10.60 22.83 -2.44
CA CYS A 117 -10.32 21.43 -2.12
C CYS A 117 -8.95 21.24 -1.47
N ILE A 118 -7.90 21.84 -2.05
CA ILE A 118 -6.53 21.82 -1.49
C ILE A 118 -6.50 22.38 -0.07
N GLN A 119 -7.16 23.51 0.17
CA GLN A 119 -7.25 24.13 1.49
C GLN A 119 -7.94 23.23 2.51
N ILE A 120 -9.03 22.57 2.13
CA ILE A 120 -9.76 21.65 3.02
C ILE A 120 -8.88 20.43 3.34
N LEU A 121 -8.29 19.80 2.33
CA LEU A 121 -7.44 18.61 2.48
C LEU A 121 -6.19 18.88 3.34
N SER A 122 -5.70 20.13 3.36
CA SER A 122 -4.54 20.54 4.16
C SER A 122 -4.86 20.81 5.63
N ARG A 123 -6.12 20.72 6.07
CA ARG A 123 -6.52 20.94 7.47
C ARG A 123 -6.13 19.75 8.34
N ARG A 124 -5.87 20.01 9.62
CA ARG A 124 -5.61 18.95 10.61
C ARG A 124 -6.87 18.14 10.94
N THR A 125 -8.04 18.77 10.94
CA THR A 125 -9.34 18.14 11.22
C THR A 125 -10.38 18.60 10.20
N LYS A 126 -11.40 17.76 9.96
CA LYS A 126 -12.43 18.01 8.93
C LYS A 126 -11.81 18.26 7.54
N ASN A 127 -10.87 17.40 7.17
CA ASN A 127 -10.07 17.49 5.95
C ASN A 127 -10.70 16.77 4.75
N ASN A 128 -11.98 16.40 4.82
CA ASN A 128 -12.68 15.68 3.76
C ASN A 128 -13.54 16.67 2.96
N PRO A 129 -13.11 17.13 1.78
CA PRO A 129 -13.93 17.98 0.93
C PRO A 129 -15.10 17.19 0.35
N VAL A 130 -16.27 17.84 0.23
CA VAL A 130 -17.44 17.27 -0.43
C VAL A 130 -17.89 18.23 -1.53
N LEU A 131 -17.87 17.74 -2.77
CA LEU A 131 -18.27 18.50 -3.96
C LEU A 131 -19.79 18.41 -4.17
N ILE A 132 -20.49 19.50 -3.89
CA ILE A 132 -21.95 19.61 -4.02
C ILE A 132 -22.28 20.32 -5.34
N GLY A 133 -23.33 19.86 -6.01
CA GLY A 133 -23.76 20.36 -7.32
C GLY A 133 -24.59 19.32 -8.06
N GLU A 134 -25.24 19.73 -9.14
CA GLU A 134 -26.05 18.85 -9.99
C GLU A 134 -25.19 17.76 -10.66
N PRO A 135 -25.77 16.62 -11.06
CA PRO A 135 -25.07 15.64 -11.88
C PRO A 135 -24.59 16.26 -13.20
N GLY A 136 -23.40 15.87 -13.67
CA GLY A 136 -22.89 16.33 -14.97
C GLY A 136 -22.21 17.70 -14.98
N VAL A 137 -22.17 18.44 -13.88
CA VAL A 137 -21.50 19.77 -13.81
C VAL A 137 -19.96 19.72 -13.85
N GLY A 138 -19.37 18.55 -14.03
CA GLY A 138 -17.91 18.38 -14.12
C GLY A 138 -17.21 18.26 -12.76
N LYS A 139 -17.83 17.68 -11.74
CA LYS A 139 -17.18 17.43 -10.44
C LYS A 139 -15.90 16.59 -10.58
N THR A 140 -15.90 15.64 -11.52
CA THR A 140 -14.74 14.81 -11.85
C THR A 140 -13.55 15.65 -12.31
N ALA A 141 -13.80 16.71 -13.09
CA ALA A 141 -12.74 17.60 -13.56
C ALA A 141 -12.04 18.33 -12.40
N ILE A 142 -12.73 18.60 -11.29
CA ILE A 142 -12.09 19.17 -10.10
C ILE A 142 -11.09 18.18 -9.48
N SER A 143 -11.43 16.89 -9.45
CA SER A 143 -10.51 15.84 -8.97
C SER A 143 -9.31 15.63 -9.90
N GLU A 144 -9.51 15.73 -11.21
CA GLU A 144 -8.43 15.65 -12.21
C GLU A 144 -7.49 16.86 -12.14
N GLY A 145 -8.04 18.06 -11.99
CA GLY A 145 -7.27 19.30 -11.81
C GLY A 145 -6.51 19.32 -10.48
N LEU A 146 -7.07 18.71 -9.43
CA LEU A 146 -6.34 18.47 -8.18
C LEU A 146 -5.12 17.56 -8.41
N ALA A 147 -5.26 16.48 -9.20
CA ALA A 147 -4.15 15.60 -9.53
C ALA A 147 -3.04 16.32 -10.31
N GLN A 148 -3.43 17.16 -11.29
CA GLN A 148 -2.49 18.00 -12.05
C GLN A 148 -1.70 18.91 -11.11
N ARG A 149 -2.35 19.65 -10.21
CA ARG A 149 -1.67 20.53 -9.25
C ARG A 149 -0.73 19.80 -8.28
N ILE A 150 -1.10 18.59 -7.83
CA ILE A 150 -0.22 17.77 -6.99
C ILE A 150 1.05 17.39 -7.76
N VAL A 151 0.95 17.07 -9.05
CA VAL A 151 2.08 16.69 -9.92
C VAL A 151 2.96 17.88 -10.25
N GLU A 152 2.36 19.04 -10.51
CA GLU A 152 3.07 20.30 -10.77
C GLU A 152 3.74 20.88 -9.52
N GLY A 153 3.37 20.40 -8.33
CA GLY A 153 3.87 20.91 -7.06
C GLY A 153 3.17 22.18 -6.58
N ASP A 154 2.06 22.60 -7.22
CA ASP A 154 1.21 23.72 -6.81
C ASP A 154 0.25 23.32 -5.68
N VAL A 155 0.81 22.77 -4.59
CA VAL A 155 0.08 22.36 -3.39
C VAL A 155 0.94 22.58 -2.12
N PRO A 156 0.31 22.76 -0.94
CA PRO A 156 1.04 22.79 0.32
C PRO A 156 1.82 21.50 0.59
N GLN A 157 2.87 21.57 1.41
CA GLN A 157 3.71 20.40 1.78
C GLN A 157 2.91 19.18 2.25
N ALA A 158 1.77 19.38 2.91
CA ALA A 158 0.91 18.29 3.37
C ALA A 158 0.44 17.36 2.23
N LEU A 159 0.26 17.91 1.03
CA LEU A 159 -0.25 17.23 -0.16
C LEU A 159 0.83 16.96 -1.21
N MET A 160 2.03 17.48 -1.02
CA MET A 160 3.16 17.24 -1.92
C MET A 160 3.52 15.73 -1.92
N ASN A 161 3.79 15.18 -3.10
CA ASN A 161 4.11 13.76 -3.30
C ASN A 161 3.03 12.76 -2.80
N ARG A 162 1.81 13.21 -2.57
CA ARG A 162 0.68 12.31 -2.29
C ARG A 162 0.13 11.74 -3.59
N LYS A 163 -0.41 10.52 -3.52
CA LYS A 163 -1.15 9.90 -4.63
C LYS A 163 -2.63 10.25 -4.51
N LEU A 164 -3.28 10.54 -5.64
CA LEU A 164 -4.73 10.72 -5.71
C LEU A 164 -5.34 9.53 -6.45
N ILE A 165 -6.15 8.74 -5.75
CA ILE A 165 -6.77 7.52 -6.28
C ILE A 165 -8.28 7.72 -6.33
N SER A 166 -8.86 7.54 -7.51
CA SER A 166 -10.31 7.48 -7.69
C SER A 166 -10.78 6.05 -7.48
N LEU A 167 -11.76 5.83 -6.60
CA LEU A 167 -12.37 4.51 -6.41
C LEU A 167 -13.47 4.27 -7.43
N ASP A 168 -13.46 3.11 -8.08
CA ASP A 168 -14.55 2.66 -8.94
C ASP A 168 -15.53 1.79 -8.16
N MET A 169 -16.68 2.40 -7.81
CA MET A 169 -17.75 1.71 -7.11
C MET A 169 -18.33 0.54 -7.93
N GLY A 170 -18.33 0.62 -9.26
CA GLY A 170 -18.83 -0.47 -10.11
C GLY A 170 -17.97 -1.73 -10.00
N SER A 171 -16.65 -1.54 -10.01
CA SER A 171 -15.67 -2.63 -9.83
C SER A 171 -15.70 -3.22 -8.43
N LEU A 172 -15.94 -2.40 -7.40
CA LEU A 172 -16.13 -2.88 -6.02
C LEU A 172 -17.40 -3.75 -5.88
N ILE A 173 -18.51 -3.32 -6.49
CA ILE A 173 -19.80 -4.04 -6.39
C ILE A 173 -19.76 -5.36 -7.16
N ALA A 174 -19.08 -5.40 -8.31
CA ALA A 174 -18.97 -6.62 -9.11
C ALA A 174 -18.21 -7.77 -8.40
N GLY A 175 -17.36 -7.46 -7.43
CA GLY A 175 -16.57 -8.44 -6.67
C GLY A 175 -17.23 -8.97 -5.40
N ALA A 176 -18.19 -8.24 -4.83
CA ALA A 176 -18.86 -8.62 -3.57
C ALA A 176 -20.11 -9.46 -3.86
N LYS A 177 -20.00 -10.78 -3.73
CA LYS A 177 -21.09 -11.71 -4.00
C LYS A 177 -21.96 -11.95 -2.76
N TYR A 178 -21.42 -11.71 -1.57
CA TYR A 178 -22.09 -11.96 -0.29
C TYR A 178 -22.27 -10.68 0.53
N ARG A 179 -23.38 -10.60 1.27
CA ARG A 179 -23.64 -9.49 2.21
C ARG A 179 -22.56 -9.47 3.29
N GLY A 180 -21.84 -8.34 3.39
CA GLY A 180 -20.76 -8.15 4.37
C GLY A 180 -19.35 -8.17 3.77
N GLU A 181 -19.20 -8.41 2.46
CA GLU A 181 -17.92 -8.30 1.74
C GLU A 181 -17.58 -6.87 1.27
N PHE A 182 -18.35 -5.87 1.71
CA PHE A 182 -18.27 -4.46 1.30
C PHE A 182 -17.98 -3.54 2.49
#